data_AF-A0A972LYD6-F1
#
_entry.id   AF-A0A972LYD6-F1
#
_cell.length_a   1.000
_cell.length_b   1.000
_cell.length_c   1.000
_cell.angle_alpha   90.00
_cell.angle_beta   90.00
_cell.angle_gamma   90.00
#
_symmetry.space_group_name_H-M   'P 1'
#
loop_
_entity.id
_entity.type
_entity.pdbx_description
1 polymer ?
#
loop_
_entity_poly.entity_id
_entity_poly.type
_entity_poly.pdbx_seq_one_letter_code
_entity_poly.pdbx_strand_id
1 'polypeptide(L)'
;MRNLFLTLACVTCLATLSVQAQSPHRSTENSPLWEVHLDLQKAFSSPLGQWVLEKFAEEEPDKLEHITKFAEAIGIDPRTDIGEIVLFGNGFDETDATVIVNLGQSTGNLEGWFLAAPGYRSENIDDDTLLHSMTLEDQDARIWLALPKHPQQGNYFLIGSFDEERTAKLVRQALAGSYLSPVIVPLQDDTLFSFFVNDLSAVPFDIDSNDPGSAVVRTIEQLGLQVASDDDHLSVTLDLSASSAGKARQISQLLTGLKAMMQLAPLDEPEVQKLGTILESLVIKHTEGESSVQASLSAPYQLLEELVSEID
;
A
#
# COMPACT_ATOMS: atom_id res chain seq x y z
N MET A 1 20.17 -16.96 1.94
CA MET A 1 20.27 -16.91 0.46
C MET A 1 19.14 -17.63 -0.29
N ARG A 2 18.50 -18.73 0.16
CA ARG A 2 17.35 -19.30 -0.58
C ARG A 2 15.98 -18.68 -0.25
N ASN A 3 15.82 -18.12 0.95
CA ASN A 3 14.56 -17.50 1.41
C ASN A 3 14.56 -15.96 1.27
N LEU A 4 15.38 -15.41 0.37
CA LEU A 4 15.39 -13.97 0.02
C LEU A 4 15.05 -13.73 -1.46
N PHE A 5 14.95 -14.80 -2.26
CA PHE A 5 14.65 -14.73 -3.70
C PHE A 5 13.16 -14.96 -4.03
N LEU A 6 12.41 -15.67 -3.19
CA LEU A 6 10.95 -15.83 -3.41
C LEU A 6 10.17 -14.53 -3.15
N THR A 7 10.65 -13.69 -2.21
CA THR A 7 9.96 -12.45 -1.80
C THR A 7 10.06 -11.29 -2.80
N LEU A 8 10.67 -11.51 -3.97
CA LEU A 8 10.98 -10.46 -4.96
C LEU A 8 10.58 -10.84 -6.41
N ALA A 9 9.82 -11.93 -6.60
CA ALA A 9 9.60 -12.53 -7.91
C ALA A 9 8.30 -12.12 -8.63
N CYS A 10 7.22 -11.80 -7.90
CA CYS A 10 5.87 -11.65 -8.46
C CYS A 10 5.56 -10.28 -9.11
N VAL A 11 6.56 -9.57 -9.65
CA VAL A 11 6.42 -8.16 -10.07
C VAL A 11 6.99 -7.91 -11.47
N THR A 12 6.32 -8.44 -12.50
CA THR A 12 6.43 -8.02 -13.93
C THR A 12 5.05 -8.12 -14.70
N CYS A 13 4.60 -7.61 -15.91
CA CYS A 13 5.01 -6.69 -17.03
C CYS A 13 3.99 -6.68 -18.27
N LEU A 14 3.40 -5.70 -19.05
CA LEU A 14 3.06 -4.21 -19.21
C LEU A 14 1.80 -4.00 -20.11
N ALA A 15 1.17 -2.80 -20.05
CA ALA A 15 0.54 -2.08 -21.19
C ALA A 15 0.61 -0.53 -21.05
N THR A 16 0.26 0.25 -22.10
CA THR A 16 0.54 1.72 -22.16
C THR A 16 -0.63 2.64 -22.58
N LEU A 17 -0.82 3.74 -21.84
CA LEU A 17 -1.37 5.01 -22.38
C LEU A 17 -0.58 6.23 -21.90
N SER A 18 -0.56 7.29 -22.72
CA SER A 18 0.31 8.45 -22.54
C SER A 18 -0.36 9.60 -21.77
N VAL A 19 -0.50 9.45 -20.45
CA VAL A 19 -0.67 10.59 -19.54
C VAL A 19 0.69 10.93 -18.93
N GLN A 20 1.03 12.22 -18.83
CA GLN A 20 2.12 12.67 -17.97
C GLN A 20 1.67 12.62 -16.50
N ALA A 21 1.58 11.40 -15.97
CA ALA A 21 1.49 11.18 -14.53
C ALA A 21 2.79 11.68 -13.90
N GLN A 22 2.79 12.95 -13.47
CA GLN A 22 3.66 13.35 -12.37
C GLN A 22 3.30 12.43 -11.21
N SER A 23 4.29 11.73 -10.63
CA SER A 23 4.03 10.84 -9.48
C SER A 23 3.27 11.67 -8.43
N PRO A 24 2.06 11.24 -8.01
CA PRO A 24 1.14 12.12 -7.29
C PRO A 24 1.68 12.58 -5.93
N HIS A 25 2.61 11.81 -5.37
CA HIS A 25 3.26 12.05 -4.09
C HIS A 25 4.44 13.02 -4.25
N ARG A 26 4.12 14.30 -4.50
CA ARG A 26 5.13 15.36 -4.51
C ARG A 26 5.48 15.76 -3.07
N SER A 27 6.62 15.30 -2.57
CA SER A 27 7.09 15.53 -1.20
C SER A 27 7.02 17.00 -0.79
N THR A 28 6.11 17.31 0.14
CA THR A 28 5.97 18.63 0.78
C THR A 28 6.67 18.63 2.13
N GLU A 29 6.93 19.81 2.71
CA GLU A 29 7.57 19.95 4.05
C GLU A 29 6.77 19.31 5.21
N ASN A 30 5.54 18.82 4.96
CA ASN A 30 4.69 18.14 5.95
C ASN A 30 4.18 16.76 5.46
N SER A 31 4.86 16.16 4.48
CA SER A 31 4.58 14.78 4.04
C SER A 31 5.12 13.77 5.08
N PRO A 32 4.46 12.61 5.29
CA PRO A 32 4.97 11.60 6.20
C PRO A 32 6.24 10.94 5.66
N LEU A 33 7.05 10.34 6.54
CA LEU A 33 8.27 9.63 6.13
C LEU A 33 7.95 8.43 5.24
N TRP A 34 6.85 7.75 5.53
CA TRP A 34 6.29 6.68 4.70
C TRP A 34 4.76 6.67 4.78
N GLU A 35 4.12 6.18 3.72
CA GLU A 35 2.67 6.03 3.61
C GLU A 35 2.30 4.77 2.81
N VAL A 36 1.20 4.12 3.17
CA VAL A 36 0.63 2.93 2.55
C VAL A 36 -0.85 3.21 2.34
N HIS A 37 -1.36 3.02 1.13
CA HIS A 37 -2.78 3.09 0.80
C HIS A 37 -3.26 1.72 0.31
N LEU A 38 -4.48 1.35 0.68
CA LEU A 38 -5.16 0.14 0.23
C LEU A 38 -6.66 0.40 0.12
N ASP A 39 -7.19 0.43 -1.10
CA ASP A 39 -8.63 0.52 -1.34
C ASP A 39 -9.23 -0.88 -1.28
N LEU A 40 -9.78 -1.27 -0.12
CA LEU A 40 -10.31 -2.62 0.08
C LEU A 40 -11.53 -2.89 -0.81
N GLN A 41 -12.47 -1.94 -0.90
CA GLN A 41 -13.64 -2.06 -1.77
C GLN A 41 -13.22 -2.29 -3.23
N LYS A 42 -12.28 -1.48 -3.75
CA LYS A 42 -11.77 -1.68 -5.11
C LYS A 42 -11.02 -3.00 -5.24
N ALA A 43 -10.12 -3.32 -4.31
CA ALA A 43 -9.31 -4.54 -4.33
C ALA A 43 -10.17 -5.81 -4.33
N PHE A 44 -11.18 -5.92 -3.46
CA PHE A 44 -12.09 -7.06 -3.45
C PHE A 44 -13.04 -7.09 -4.66
N SER A 45 -13.39 -5.94 -5.25
CA SER A 45 -14.22 -5.89 -6.46
C SER A 45 -13.48 -6.25 -7.76
N SER A 46 -12.14 -6.22 -7.76
CA SER A 46 -11.32 -6.39 -8.96
C SER A 46 -11.14 -7.86 -9.36
N PRO A 47 -10.75 -8.17 -10.62
CA PRO A 47 -10.48 -9.54 -11.04
C PRO A 47 -9.43 -10.25 -10.17
N LEU A 48 -8.36 -9.54 -9.75
CA LEU A 48 -7.39 -10.07 -8.80
C LEU A 48 -8.04 -10.46 -7.47
N GLY A 49 -8.87 -9.58 -6.90
CA GLY A 49 -9.54 -9.82 -5.63
C GLY A 49 -10.53 -10.98 -5.67
N GLN A 50 -11.29 -11.10 -6.77
CA GLN A 50 -12.18 -12.23 -7.00
C GLN A 50 -11.39 -13.53 -7.11
N TRP A 51 -10.32 -13.58 -7.91
CA TRP A 51 -9.46 -14.76 -8.04
C TRP A 51 -8.81 -15.18 -6.70
N VAL A 52 -8.30 -14.21 -5.91
CA VAL A 52 -7.76 -14.49 -4.56
C VAL A 52 -8.86 -15.02 -3.62
N LEU A 53 -10.08 -14.46 -3.67
CA LEU A 53 -11.21 -14.94 -2.88
C LEU A 53 -11.65 -16.36 -3.29
N GLU A 54 -11.63 -16.67 -4.59
CA GLU A 54 -11.94 -18.01 -5.11
C GLU A 54 -10.90 -19.04 -4.64
N LYS A 55 -9.60 -18.75 -4.78
CA LYS A 55 -8.52 -19.62 -4.25
C LYS A 55 -8.66 -19.86 -2.75
N PHE A 56 -8.89 -18.79 -1.98
CA PHE A 56 -9.07 -18.88 -0.53
C PHE A 56 -10.38 -19.61 -0.13
N ALA A 57 -11.39 -19.65 -1.01
CA ALA A 57 -12.59 -20.47 -0.83
C ALA A 57 -12.36 -21.97 -1.11
N GLU A 58 -11.49 -22.30 -2.08
CA GLU A 58 -11.10 -23.67 -2.39
C GLU A 58 -10.21 -24.29 -1.30
N GLU A 59 -9.25 -23.52 -0.79
CA GLU A 59 -8.25 -23.99 0.18
C GLU A 59 -8.71 -23.89 1.64
N GLU A 60 -9.35 -22.78 2.02
CA GLU A 60 -9.57 -22.38 3.42
C GLU A 60 -11.00 -21.87 3.69
N PRO A 61 -12.05 -22.63 3.33
CA PRO A 61 -13.45 -22.18 3.41
C PRO A 61 -13.89 -21.76 4.84
N ASP A 62 -13.36 -22.42 5.87
CA ASP A 62 -13.62 -22.08 7.28
C ASP A 62 -13.16 -20.64 7.62
N LYS A 63 -12.10 -20.12 6.95
CA LYS A 63 -11.62 -18.75 7.16
C LYS A 63 -12.54 -17.72 6.50
N LEU A 64 -13.17 -18.02 5.36
CA LEU A 64 -14.22 -17.17 4.79
C LEU A 64 -15.49 -17.14 5.64
N GLU A 65 -15.81 -18.26 6.31
CA GLU A 65 -16.89 -18.27 7.30
C GLU A 65 -16.55 -17.39 8.51
N HIS A 66 -15.28 -17.38 8.97
CA HIS A 66 -14.83 -16.46 10.02
C HIS A 66 -14.89 -14.98 9.60
N ILE A 67 -14.51 -14.62 8.37
CA ILE A 67 -14.65 -13.24 7.86
C ILE A 67 -16.13 -12.82 7.83
N THR A 68 -17.02 -13.71 7.37
CA THR A 68 -18.46 -13.45 7.34
C THR A 68 -19.04 -13.29 8.76
N LYS A 69 -18.69 -14.17 9.70
CA LYS A 69 -19.09 -14.06 11.13
C LYS A 69 -18.55 -12.80 11.80
N PHE A 70 -17.34 -12.37 11.44
CA PHE A 70 -16.76 -11.12 11.92
C PHE A 70 -17.57 -9.92 11.40
N ALA A 71 -17.86 -9.87 10.09
CA ALA A 71 -18.69 -8.84 9.47
C ALA A 71 -20.09 -8.75 10.12
N GLU A 72 -20.75 -9.88 10.37
CA GLU A 72 -22.02 -9.97 11.10
C GLU A 72 -21.92 -9.42 12.53
N ALA A 73 -20.80 -9.67 13.24
CA ALA A 73 -20.59 -9.24 14.62
C ALA A 73 -20.15 -7.77 14.78
N ILE A 74 -19.50 -7.20 13.76
CA ILE A 74 -19.12 -5.77 13.74
C ILE A 74 -20.10 -4.89 12.97
N GLY A 75 -21.00 -5.44 12.16
CA GLY A 75 -21.98 -4.68 11.37
C GLY A 75 -21.39 -3.87 10.21
N ILE A 76 -20.24 -4.32 9.69
CA ILE A 76 -19.48 -3.76 8.56
C ILE A 76 -18.86 -4.97 7.83
N ASP A 77 -19.09 -5.13 6.53
CA ASP A 77 -18.35 -6.11 5.72
C ASP A 77 -17.08 -5.45 5.14
N PRO A 78 -15.86 -5.91 5.51
CA PRO A 78 -14.62 -5.32 5.01
C PRO A 78 -14.41 -5.49 3.50
N ARG A 79 -15.25 -6.27 2.81
CA ARG A 79 -15.22 -6.47 1.35
C ARG A 79 -16.04 -5.44 0.57
N THR A 80 -17.03 -4.82 1.20
CA THR A 80 -17.98 -3.90 0.51
C THR A 80 -18.09 -2.54 1.16
N ASP A 81 -17.86 -2.43 2.46
CA ASP A 81 -18.22 -1.24 3.24
C ASP A 81 -17.00 -0.38 3.61
N ILE A 82 -15.82 -1.01 3.69
CA ILE A 82 -14.54 -0.33 3.89
C ILE A 82 -13.95 0.03 2.52
N GLY A 83 -13.70 1.32 2.30
CA GLY A 83 -12.99 1.82 1.12
C GLY A 83 -11.48 1.86 1.36
N GLU A 84 -10.91 3.06 1.24
CA GLU A 84 -9.48 3.29 1.46
C GLU A 84 -9.07 3.19 2.93
N ILE A 85 -8.08 2.34 3.19
CA ILE A 85 -7.21 2.34 4.37
C ILE A 85 -5.94 3.12 4.00
N VAL A 86 -5.56 4.09 4.83
CA VAL A 86 -4.29 4.80 4.77
C VAL A 86 -3.53 4.58 6.08
N LEU A 87 -2.29 4.11 6.00
CA LEU A 87 -1.38 3.92 7.13
C LEU A 87 -0.08 4.66 6.85
N PHE A 88 0.37 5.53 7.76
CA PHE A 88 1.54 6.38 7.54
C PHE A 88 2.30 6.64 8.84
N GLY A 89 3.56 7.08 8.74
CA GLY A 89 4.40 7.39 9.90
C GLY A 89 5.48 8.42 9.62
N ASN A 90 5.98 9.04 10.68
CA ASN A 90 7.13 9.98 10.64
C ASN A 90 8.46 9.32 11.08
N GLY A 91 8.38 8.08 11.54
CA GLY A 91 9.46 7.20 11.96
C GLY A 91 9.05 5.75 11.70
N PHE A 92 9.96 4.81 11.97
CA PHE A 92 9.73 3.36 11.75
C PHE A 92 9.52 2.57 13.05
N ASP A 93 9.43 3.25 14.20
CA ASP A 93 8.95 2.64 15.45
C ASP A 93 7.43 2.44 15.39
N GLU A 94 6.91 1.36 15.96
CA GLU A 94 5.47 1.00 15.90
C GLU A 94 4.55 2.12 16.41
N THR A 95 5.03 2.92 17.38
CA THR A 95 4.30 4.05 17.96
C THR A 95 4.21 5.28 17.07
N ASP A 96 5.04 5.39 16.03
CA ASP A 96 4.98 6.52 15.09
C ASP A 96 3.91 6.36 14.00
N ALA A 97 3.33 5.17 13.87
CA ALA A 97 2.29 4.87 12.91
C ALA A 97 0.97 5.59 13.22
N THR A 98 0.22 5.90 12.17
CA THR A 98 -1.10 6.50 12.22
C THR A 98 -1.95 5.92 11.10
N VAL A 99 -3.16 5.47 11.43
CA VAL A 99 -4.10 4.83 10.52
C VAL A 99 -5.34 5.69 10.34
N ILE A 100 -5.85 5.74 9.12
CA ILE A 100 -7.15 6.30 8.77
C ILE A 100 -7.88 5.29 7.88
N VAL A 101 -9.13 4.96 8.20
CA VAL A 101 -9.96 4.03 7.42
C VAL A 101 -11.27 4.69 7.06
N ASN A 102 -11.62 4.73 5.77
CA ASN A 102 -12.95 5.10 5.31
C ASN A 102 -13.93 3.94 5.53
N LEU A 103 -14.85 4.10 6.49
CA LEU A 103 -15.85 3.09 6.87
C LEU A 103 -17.16 3.20 6.07
N GLY A 104 -17.19 4.05 5.04
CA GLY A 104 -18.42 4.34 4.31
C GLY A 104 -19.49 4.94 5.23
N GLN A 105 -20.75 4.53 5.07
CA GLN A 105 -21.90 5.20 5.71
C GLN A 105 -22.22 4.69 7.14
N SER A 106 -21.41 3.79 7.73
CA SER A 106 -21.69 3.12 9.01
C SER A 106 -20.44 2.97 9.88
N THR A 107 -20.59 3.07 11.21
CA THR A 107 -19.58 2.62 12.19
C THR A 107 -19.86 1.22 12.73
N GLY A 108 -20.95 0.59 12.29
CA GLY A 108 -21.40 -0.72 12.75
C GLY A 108 -21.55 -0.77 14.27
N ASN A 109 -20.75 -1.62 14.90
CA ASN A 109 -20.66 -1.83 16.34
C ASN A 109 -19.24 -1.52 16.88
N LEU A 110 -18.40 -0.77 16.16
CA LEU A 110 -17.00 -0.52 16.54
C LEU A 110 -16.86 0.11 17.93
N GLU A 111 -17.74 1.05 18.29
CA GLU A 111 -17.78 1.64 19.64
C GLU A 111 -18.04 0.60 20.73
N GLY A 112 -18.92 -0.39 20.46
CA GLY A 112 -19.19 -1.50 21.38
C GLY A 112 -17.98 -2.41 21.60
N TRP A 113 -17.15 -2.59 20.57
CA TRP A 113 -15.86 -3.26 20.68
C TRP A 113 -14.83 -2.42 21.44
N PHE A 114 -14.76 -1.11 21.20
CA PHE A 114 -13.86 -0.22 21.93
C PHE A 114 -14.19 -0.20 23.43
N LEU A 115 -15.48 -0.14 23.80
CA LEU A 115 -15.96 -0.20 25.18
C LEU A 115 -15.59 -1.49 25.93
N ALA A 116 -15.31 -2.58 25.20
CA ALA A 116 -14.85 -3.85 25.76
C ALA A 116 -13.32 -3.94 25.91
N ALA A 117 -12.57 -2.97 25.40
CA ALA A 117 -11.12 -3.05 25.31
C ALA A 117 -10.39 -2.84 26.66
N PRO A 118 -9.24 -3.50 26.89
CA PRO A 118 -8.41 -3.30 28.07
C PRO A 118 -8.02 -1.83 28.28
N GLY A 119 -8.15 -1.35 29.52
CA GLY A 119 -7.75 0.01 29.89
C GLY A 119 -8.54 1.13 29.19
N TYR A 120 -9.74 0.85 28.66
CA TYR A 120 -10.58 1.81 27.94
C TYR A 120 -10.82 3.11 28.72
N ARG A 121 -10.78 4.23 27.99
CA ARG A 121 -11.17 5.58 28.39
C ARG A 121 -11.81 6.29 27.20
N SER A 122 -12.58 7.34 27.46
CA SER A 122 -13.08 8.24 26.43
C SER A 122 -13.19 9.68 26.92
N GLU A 123 -12.97 10.63 26.03
CA GLU A 123 -13.28 12.04 26.21
C GLU A 123 -14.03 12.61 24.99
N ASN A 124 -14.65 13.77 25.14
CA ASN A 124 -15.39 14.44 24.08
C ASN A 124 -14.47 15.36 23.26
N ILE A 125 -14.43 15.19 21.94
CA ILE A 125 -13.83 16.18 21.03
C ILE A 125 -14.85 17.29 20.70
N ASP A 126 -16.11 16.92 20.51
CA ASP A 126 -17.26 17.83 20.39
C ASP A 126 -18.52 17.17 21.01
N ASP A 127 -19.73 17.64 20.63
CA ASP A 127 -20.99 17.13 21.16
C ASP A 127 -21.38 15.73 20.63
N ASP A 128 -20.87 15.33 19.46
CA ASP A 128 -21.23 14.08 18.76
C ASP A 128 -20.03 13.10 18.61
N THR A 129 -18.79 13.54 18.83
CA THR A 129 -17.56 12.76 18.56
C THR A 129 -16.74 12.50 19.83
N LEU A 130 -16.48 11.22 20.12
CA LEU A 130 -15.59 10.78 21.18
C LEU A 130 -14.17 10.51 20.67
N LEU A 131 -13.18 10.83 21.50
CA LEU A 131 -11.84 10.26 21.45
C LEU A 131 -11.76 9.12 22.46
N HIS A 132 -11.58 7.90 21.97
CA HIS A 132 -11.38 6.69 22.76
C HIS A 132 -9.88 6.45 22.97
N SER A 133 -9.50 5.76 24.06
CA SER A 133 -8.18 5.12 24.13
C SER A 133 -8.15 3.87 24.98
N MET A 134 -7.29 2.93 24.61
CA MET A 134 -7.16 1.58 25.19
C MET A 134 -5.68 1.17 25.24
N THR A 135 -5.35 0.23 26.12
CA THR A 135 -4.00 -0.35 26.23
C THR A 135 -3.89 -1.64 25.43
N LEU A 136 -2.83 -1.79 24.65
CA LEU A 136 -2.47 -3.06 24.02
C LEU A 136 -1.84 -3.98 25.08
N GLU A 137 -2.40 -5.18 25.28
CA GLU A 137 -2.10 -6.04 26.44
C GLU A 137 -0.62 -6.44 26.53
N ASP A 138 0.05 -6.64 25.40
CA ASP A 138 1.44 -7.12 25.32
C ASP A 138 2.52 -6.00 25.35
N GLN A 139 2.13 -4.72 25.25
CA GLN A 139 3.08 -3.61 25.00
C GLN A 139 3.08 -2.47 26.05
N ASP A 140 2.08 -2.38 26.93
CA ASP A 140 1.79 -1.18 27.77
C ASP A 140 1.59 0.12 26.96
N ALA A 141 1.51 0.02 25.63
CA ALA A 141 1.26 1.12 24.72
C ALA A 141 -0.24 1.48 24.71
N ARG A 142 -0.54 2.78 24.67
CA ARG A 142 -1.91 3.30 24.56
C ARG A 142 -2.18 3.81 23.15
N ILE A 143 -3.17 3.21 22.47
CA ILE A 143 -3.70 3.71 21.20
C ILE A 143 -4.88 4.64 21.46
N TRP A 144 -4.98 5.70 20.67
CA TRP A 144 -6.03 6.72 20.66
C TRP A 144 -6.80 6.63 19.35
N LEU A 145 -8.12 6.49 19.42
CA LEU A 145 -9.02 6.14 18.31
C LEU A 145 -10.26 7.03 18.33
N ALA A 146 -10.81 7.39 17.16
CA ALA A 146 -12.07 8.14 17.06
C ALA A 146 -12.80 7.83 15.74
N LEU A 147 -14.12 8.11 15.72
CA LEU A 147 -15.02 7.80 14.60
C LEU A 147 -15.72 9.05 14.00
N PRO A 148 -15.01 10.12 13.60
CA PRO A 148 -15.63 11.33 13.03
C PRO A 148 -16.44 11.05 11.76
N LYS A 149 -17.58 11.72 11.65
CA LYS A 149 -18.40 11.77 10.43
C LYS A 149 -18.03 12.98 9.59
N HIS A 150 -17.64 12.78 8.33
CA HIS A 150 -17.28 13.88 7.43
C HIS A 150 -18.54 14.65 6.97
N PRO A 151 -18.68 15.95 7.30
CA PRO A 151 -19.97 16.65 7.25
C PRO A 151 -20.60 16.77 5.86
N GLN A 152 -19.79 16.77 4.79
CA GLN A 152 -20.28 16.90 3.41
C GLN A 152 -20.52 15.56 2.69
N GLN A 153 -19.82 14.49 3.11
CA GLN A 153 -19.85 13.18 2.44
C GLN A 153 -20.79 12.20 3.17
N GLY A 154 -21.05 12.42 4.46
CA GLY A 154 -21.79 11.49 5.30
C GLY A 154 -21.00 10.23 5.70
N ASN A 155 -19.83 9.99 5.10
CA ASN A 155 -18.95 8.88 5.47
C ASN A 155 -18.38 9.06 6.88
N TYR A 156 -18.22 7.94 7.58
CA TYR A 156 -17.45 7.85 8.82
C TYR A 156 -16.01 7.45 8.52
N PHE A 157 -15.08 7.96 9.32
CA PHE A 157 -13.68 7.58 9.27
C PHE A 157 -13.26 7.06 10.64
N LEU A 158 -12.57 5.91 10.69
CA LEU A 158 -11.77 5.56 11.87
C LEU A 158 -10.42 6.25 11.74
N ILE A 159 -10.03 7.03 12.76
CA ILE A 159 -8.72 7.66 12.85
C ILE A 159 -8.02 7.14 14.11
N GLY A 160 -6.78 6.66 13.99
CA GLY A 160 -6.05 6.04 15.09
C GLY A 160 -4.55 6.28 15.09
N SER A 161 -3.94 6.51 16.25
CA SER A 161 -2.49 6.54 16.45
C SER A 161 -2.14 6.34 17.93
N PHE A 162 -0.86 6.22 18.27
CA PHE A 162 -0.39 6.20 19.66
C PHE A 162 -0.21 7.61 20.26
N ASP A 163 -0.55 8.65 19.50
CA ASP A 163 -0.31 10.07 19.80
C ASP A 163 -1.66 10.79 19.96
N GLU A 164 -1.97 11.15 21.21
CA GLU A 164 -3.24 11.79 21.63
C GLU A 164 -3.52 13.09 20.87
N GLU A 165 -2.51 13.97 20.77
CA GLU A 165 -2.65 15.26 20.09
C GLU A 165 -2.80 15.08 18.58
N ARG A 166 -2.03 14.16 17.97
CA ARG A 166 -2.11 13.83 16.55
C ARG A 166 -3.46 13.25 16.15
N THR A 167 -3.98 12.25 16.87
CA THR A 167 -5.32 11.72 16.62
C THR A 167 -6.37 12.81 16.78
N ALA A 168 -6.36 13.56 17.89
CA ALA A 168 -7.35 14.62 18.13
C ALA A 168 -7.26 15.78 17.11
N LYS A 169 -6.07 16.06 16.55
CA LYS A 169 -5.87 17.04 15.46
C LYS A 169 -6.49 16.55 14.15
N LEU A 170 -6.20 15.32 13.73
CA LEU A 170 -6.73 14.72 12.50
C LEU A 170 -8.27 14.62 12.55
N VAL A 171 -8.82 14.22 13.70
CA VAL A 171 -10.27 14.18 13.91
C VAL A 171 -10.93 15.54 13.73
N ARG A 172 -10.36 16.60 14.30
CA ARG A 172 -10.86 17.98 14.10
C ARG A 172 -10.75 18.45 12.65
N GLN A 173 -9.76 17.98 11.88
CA GLN A 173 -9.66 18.26 10.44
C GLN A 173 -10.79 17.56 9.65
N ALA A 174 -11.07 16.29 9.94
CA ALA A 174 -12.16 15.53 9.31
C ALA A 174 -13.54 16.14 9.62
N LEU A 175 -13.79 16.52 10.87
CA LEU A 175 -15.04 17.17 11.32
C LEU A 175 -15.21 18.57 10.70
N ALA A 176 -14.12 19.30 10.45
CA ALA A 176 -14.17 20.56 9.71
C ALA A 176 -14.51 20.40 8.21
N GLY A 177 -14.67 19.17 7.71
CA GLY A 177 -14.85 18.90 6.28
C GLY A 177 -13.62 19.27 5.45
N SER A 178 -12.45 19.35 6.08
CA SER A 178 -11.18 19.44 5.37
C SER A 178 -10.81 18.03 4.91
N TYR A 179 -10.37 17.90 3.65
CA TYR A 179 -9.62 16.70 3.26
C TYR A 179 -8.44 16.53 4.22
N LEU A 180 -8.17 15.30 4.62
CA LEU A 180 -7.01 14.93 5.43
C LEU A 180 -5.70 14.98 4.58
N SER A 181 -5.67 15.80 3.54
CA SER A 181 -4.53 16.03 2.65
C SER A 181 -3.42 16.80 3.40
N PRO A 182 -2.12 16.50 3.21
CA PRO A 182 -1.56 15.60 2.19
C PRO A 182 -1.81 14.10 2.44
N VAL A 183 -2.09 13.68 3.68
CA VAL A 183 -2.16 12.27 4.11
C VAL A 183 -3.14 11.43 3.29
N ILE A 184 -4.33 11.95 2.98
CA ILE A 184 -5.27 11.25 2.08
C ILE A 184 -5.35 11.98 0.74
N VAL A 185 -4.57 11.48 -0.22
CA VAL A 185 -4.83 11.59 -1.65
C VAL A 185 -5.42 10.25 -2.10
N PRO A 186 -6.71 10.18 -2.48
CA PRO A 186 -7.34 8.91 -2.84
C PRO A 186 -6.65 8.22 -4.01
N LEU A 187 -6.50 6.89 -3.93
CA LEU A 187 -5.97 6.04 -5.00
C LEU A 187 -6.74 6.23 -6.32
N GLN A 188 -6.08 6.85 -7.30
CA GLN A 188 -6.65 7.19 -8.61
C GLN A 188 -6.68 5.97 -9.55
N ASP A 189 -7.55 6.06 -10.56
CA ASP A 189 -7.78 5.04 -11.58
C ASP A 189 -7.95 3.65 -10.95
N ASP A 190 -7.44 2.60 -11.59
CA ASP A 190 -7.61 1.20 -11.14
C ASP A 190 -6.62 0.78 -10.04
N THR A 191 -5.97 1.74 -9.38
CA THR A 191 -4.97 1.48 -8.31
C THR A 191 -5.64 0.89 -7.08
N LEU A 192 -5.23 -0.32 -6.70
CA LEU A 192 -5.70 -1.04 -5.52
C LEU A 192 -4.88 -0.69 -4.28
N PHE A 193 -3.57 -0.54 -4.45
CA PHE A 193 -2.60 -0.38 -3.38
C PHE A 193 -1.49 0.58 -3.78
N SER A 194 -1.00 1.38 -2.84
CA SER A 194 0.29 2.06 -2.96
C SER A 194 1.11 1.97 -1.67
N PHE A 195 2.42 2.09 -1.82
CA PHE A 195 3.38 2.28 -0.74
C PHE A 195 4.40 3.32 -1.20
N PHE A 196 4.71 4.29 -0.35
CA PHE A 196 5.66 5.36 -0.67
C PHE A 196 6.56 5.65 0.54
N VAL A 197 7.83 5.97 0.26
CA VAL A 197 8.84 6.37 1.25
C VAL A 197 9.47 7.67 0.78
N ASN A 198 9.29 8.74 1.56
CA ASN A 198 9.76 10.10 1.25
C ASN A 198 11.26 10.31 1.51
N ASP A 199 11.86 9.53 2.42
CA ASP A 199 13.31 9.46 2.65
C ASP A 199 13.73 8.02 2.96
N LEU A 200 14.28 7.35 1.95
CA LEU A 200 14.76 5.98 2.03
C LEU A 200 15.98 5.84 2.97
N SER A 201 16.70 6.92 3.28
CA SER A 201 17.88 6.88 4.15
C SER A 201 17.56 6.74 5.63
N ALA A 202 16.31 7.00 6.03
CA ALA A 202 15.82 6.80 7.38
C ALA A 202 15.19 5.40 7.63
N VAL A 203 15.09 4.56 6.59
CA VAL A 203 14.56 3.18 6.72
C VAL A 203 15.56 2.31 7.49
N PRO A 204 15.14 1.54 8.52
CA PRO A 204 16.03 0.73 9.36
C PRO A 204 16.48 -0.59 8.69
N PHE A 205 16.89 -0.55 7.42
CA PHE A 205 17.51 -1.69 6.75
C PHE A 205 19.00 -1.83 7.08
N ASP A 206 19.49 -3.06 7.21
CA ASP A 206 20.94 -3.33 7.26
C ASP A 206 21.45 -3.62 5.84
N ILE A 207 21.92 -2.56 5.16
CA ILE A 207 22.55 -2.68 3.85
C ILE A 207 24.04 -2.96 4.06
N ASP A 208 24.44 -4.22 3.89
CA ASP A 208 25.85 -4.63 3.86
C ASP A 208 26.63 -3.79 2.83
N SER A 209 27.61 -3.02 3.32
CA SER A 209 28.49 -2.19 2.49
C SER A 209 29.36 -2.97 1.49
N ASN A 210 29.42 -4.30 1.61
CA ASN A 210 30.19 -5.18 0.73
C ASN A 210 29.36 -5.75 -0.42
N ASP A 211 28.03 -5.67 -0.37
CA ASP A 211 27.15 -6.09 -1.48
C ASP A 211 27.24 -5.08 -2.64
N PRO A 212 27.55 -5.48 -3.89
CA PRO A 212 27.51 -4.60 -5.05
C PRO A 212 26.17 -3.86 -5.24
N GLY A 213 25.04 -4.45 -4.84
CA GLY A 213 23.72 -3.83 -4.86
C GLY A 213 23.56 -2.66 -3.88
N SER A 214 24.34 -2.64 -2.78
CA SER A 214 24.29 -1.59 -1.75
C SER A 214 24.50 -0.19 -2.31
N ALA A 215 25.38 -0.07 -3.32
CA ALA A 215 25.69 1.20 -3.97
C ALA A 215 24.48 1.76 -4.74
N VAL A 216 23.61 0.90 -5.26
CA VAL A 216 22.40 1.28 -6.02
C VAL A 216 21.28 1.70 -5.08
N VAL A 217 21.05 0.95 -3.99
CA VAL A 217 20.03 1.33 -3.00
C VAL A 217 20.39 2.69 -2.38
N ARG A 218 21.68 2.94 -2.11
CA ARG A 218 22.19 4.24 -1.61
C ARG A 218 22.23 5.38 -2.65
N THR A 219 21.81 5.16 -3.90
CA THR A 219 21.54 6.27 -4.83
C THR A 219 20.08 6.70 -4.85
N ILE A 220 19.16 5.85 -4.38
CA ILE A 220 17.73 6.11 -4.25
C ILE A 220 17.48 6.92 -2.96
N GLU A 221 16.70 7.99 -3.07
CA GLU A 221 16.24 8.82 -1.96
C GLU A 221 14.76 8.59 -1.65
N GLN A 222 13.95 8.22 -2.65
CA GLN A 222 12.52 7.97 -2.48
C GLN A 222 12.11 6.76 -3.30
N LEU A 223 11.17 5.98 -2.78
CA LEU A 223 10.65 4.78 -3.43
C LEU A 223 9.12 4.83 -3.37
N GLY A 224 8.47 4.66 -4.52
CA GLY A 224 7.05 4.41 -4.64
C GLY A 224 6.78 3.07 -5.31
N LEU A 225 5.83 2.32 -4.78
CA LEU A 225 5.27 1.11 -5.36
C LEU A 225 3.75 1.30 -5.48
N GLN A 226 3.19 1.05 -6.64
CA GLN A 226 1.74 1.09 -6.89
C GLN A 226 1.31 -0.21 -7.55
N VAL A 227 0.18 -0.79 -7.14
CA VAL A 227 -0.44 -1.98 -7.75
C VAL A 227 -1.84 -1.59 -8.20
N ALA A 228 -2.16 -1.85 -9.47
CA ALA A 228 -3.41 -1.47 -10.12
C ALA A 228 -3.97 -2.65 -10.93
N SER A 229 -5.29 -2.73 -11.07
CA SER A 229 -5.99 -3.91 -11.58
C SER A 229 -7.11 -3.50 -12.52
N ASP A 230 -6.84 -3.49 -13.83
CA ASP A 230 -7.88 -3.34 -14.84
C ASP A 230 -8.65 -4.66 -15.07
N ASP A 231 -9.58 -4.66 -16.04
CA ASP A 231 -10.44 -5.81 -16.37
C ASP A 231 -9.65 -7.08 -16.77
N ASP A 232 -8.48 -6.93 -17.42
CA ASP A 232 -7.72 -8.02 -18.03
C ASP A 232 -6.30 -8.21 -17.41
N HIS A 233 -5.72 -7.19 -16.78
CA HIS A 233 -4.32 -7.19 -16.32
C HIS A 233 -4.09 -6.66 -14.89
N LEU A 234 -3.06 -7.23 -14.24
CA LEU A 234 -2.47 -6.74 -13.00
C LEU A 234 -1.26 -5.86 -13.29
N SER A 235 -1.47 -4.55 -13.23
CA SER A 235 -0.45 -3.51 -13.31
C SER A 235 0.29 -3.30 -12.00
N VAL A 236 1.58 -2.95 -12.10
CA VAL A 236 2.38 -2.43 -10.99
C VAL A 236 3.24 -1.28 -11.51
N THR A 237 3.73 -0.40 -10.65
CA THR A 237 4.75 0.59 -11.01
C THR A 237 5.67 0.85 -9.83
N LEU A 238 6.97 0.84 -10.10
CA LEU A 238 8.03 1.23 -9.18
C LEU A 238 8.59 2.59 -9.60
N ASP A 239 8.32 3.62 -8.81
CA ASP A 239 8.89 4.96 -8.96
C ASP A 239 10.11 5.11 -8.03
N LEU A 240 11.24 5.58 -8.56
CA LEU A 240 12.50 5.76 -7.83
C LEU A 240 13.04 7.19 -8.04
N SER A 241 13.11 7.99 -6.98
CA SER A 241 13.82 9.28 -6.99
C SER A 241 15.26 9.10 -6.52
N ALA A 242 16.20 9.82 -7.13
CA ALA A 242 17.62 9.79 -6.78
C ALA A 242 18.23 11.19 -6.67
N SER A 243 19.28 11.35 -5.84
CA SER A 243 19.89 12.66 -5.49
C SER A 243 20.49 13.49 -6.64
N SER A 244 20.40 13.02 -7.88
CA SER A 244 20.71 13.77 -9.08
C SER A 244 20.20 13.03 -10.33
N ALA A 245 19.96 13.77 -11.41
CA ALA A 245 19.69 13.19 -12.73
C ALA A 245 20.82 12.26 -13.25
N GLY A 246 22.06 12.45 -12.76
CA GLY A 246 23.19 11.55 -13.04
C GLY A 246 23.03 10.18 -12.38
N LYS A 247 22.58 10.13 -11.13
CA LYS A 247 22.23 8.88 -10.43
C LYS A 247 20.99 8.22 -11.04
N ALA A 248 19.95 8.99 -11.35
CA ALA A 248 18.74 8.49 -12.02
C ALA A 248 19.08 7.80 -13.35
N ARG A 249 19.93 8.42 -14.18
CA ARG A 249 20.46 7.80 -15.40
C ARG A 249 21.17 6.47 -15.15
N GLN A 250 21.96 6.35 -14.07
CA GLN A 250 22.63 5.10 -13.71
C GLN A 250 21.65 4.00 -13.29
N ILE A 251 20.61 4.34 -12.50
CA ILE A 251 19.53 3.41 -12.11
C ILE A 251 18.79 2.92 -13.36
N SER A 252 18.37 3.83 -14.24
CA SER A 252 17.69 3.49 -15.51
C SER A 252 18.54 2.59 -16.41
N GLN A 253 19.85 2.88 -16.53
CA GLN A 253 20.80 2.03 -17.26
C GLN A 253 20.97 0.64 -16.62
N LEU A 254 21.00 0.55 -15.30
CA LEU A 254 21.09 -0.72 -14.58
C LEU A 254 19.83 -1.57 -14.76
N LEU A 255 18.64 -0.99 -14.60
CA LEU A 255 17.37 -1.69 -14.84
C LEU A 255 17.25 -2.16 -16.30
N THR A 256 17.71 -1.34 -17.26
CA THR A 256 17.72 -1.71 -18.68
C THR A 256 18.71 -2.85 -18.95
N GLY A 257 19.88 -2.83 -18.32
CA GLY A 257 20.87 -3.91 -18.38
C GLY A 257 20.35 -5.21 -17.77
N LEU A 258 19.68 -5.13 -16.60
CA LEU A 258 19.05 -6.27 -15.95
C LEU A 258 17.96 -6.89 -16.84
N LYS A 259 17.06 -6.07 -17.42
CA LYS A 259 16.07 -6.53 -18.41
C LYS A 259 16.74 -7.31 -19.54
N ALA A 260 17.77 -6.72 -20.15
CA ALA A 260 18.48 -7.35 -21.26
C ALA A 260 19.20 -8.65 -20.86
N MET A 261 19.71 -8.75 -19.63
CA MET A 261 20.28 -10.00 -19.09
C MET A 261 19.23 -11.08 -18.88
N MET A 262 18.06 -10.74 -18.35
CA MET A 262 16.96 -11.70 -18.15
C MET A 262 16.38 -12.18 -19.49
N GLN A 263 16.25 -11.29 -20.48
CA GLN A 263 15.89 -11.65 -21.86
C GLN A 263 16.95 -12.50 -22.61
N LEU A 264 18.15 -12.67 -22.02
CA LEU A 264 19.22 -13.53 -22.54
C LEU A 264 19.44 -14.79 -21.66
N ALA A 265 18.64 -15.00 -20.62
CA ALA A 265 18.65 -16.24 -19.86
C ALA A 265 18.14 -17.40 -20.74
N PRO A 266 18.63 -18.65 -20.56
CA PRO A 266 18.09 -19.80 -21.27
C PRO A 266 16.64 -20.06 -20.83
N LEU A 267 15.68 -19.72 -21.70
CA LEU A 267 14.25 -19.97 -21.48
C LEU A 267 13.89 -21.44 -21.80
N ASP A 268 14.74 -22.39 -21.36
CA ASP A 268 14.59 -23.82 -21.65
C ASP A 268 13.55 -24.49 -20.72
N GLU A 269 13.19 -23.83 -19.62
CA GLU A 269 12.18 -24.26 -18.64
C GLU A 269 10.86 -23.46 -18.85
N PRO A 270 9.66 -24.08 -18.82
CA PRO A 270 8.39 -23.41 -19.14
C PRO A 270 8.04 -22.23 -18.22
N GLU A 271 8.30 -22.35 -16.91
CA GLU A 271 8.14 -21.27 -15.93
C GLU A 271 8.97 -20.03 -16.35
N VAL A 272 10.20 -20.26 -16.83
CA VAL A 272 11.13 -19.22 -17.29
C VAL A 272 10.68 -18.62 -18.62
N GLN A 273 9.96 -19.37 -19.48
CA GLN A 273 9.30 -18.83 -20.67
C GLN A 273 8.13 -17.91 -20.31
N LYS A 274 7.27 -18.31 -19.37
CA LYS A 274 6.18 -17.47 -18.84
C LYS A 274 6.74 -16.19 -18.24
N LEU A 275 7.72 -16.30 -17.34
CA LEU A 275 8.46 -15.14 -16.82
C LEU A 275 9.10 -14.31 -17.95
N GLY A 276 9.57 -14.92 -19.04
CA GLY A 276 10.07 -14.23 -20.22
C GLY A 276 9.02 -13.34 -20.91
N THR A 277 7.81 -13.85 -21.15
CA THR A 277 6.67 -13.04 -21.65
C THR A 277 6.33 -11.93 -20.65
N ILE A 278 6.29 -12.28 -19.36
CA ILE A 278 6.21 -11.34 -18.25
C ILE A 278 7.57 -10.64 -18.03
N LEU A 279 8.41 -10.40 -19.04
CA LEU A 279 9.65 -9.59 -18.93
C LEU A 279 9.89 -8.78 -20.20
N GLU A 280 9.47 -9.27 -21.36
CA GLU A 280 9.41 -8.51 -22.62
C GLU A 280 8.72 -7.16 -22.42
N SER A 281 7.63 -7.18 -21.67
CA SER A 281 6.80 -6.02 -21.39
C SER A 281 7.25 -5.28 -20.10
N LEU A 282 8.56 -5.06 -19.92
CA LEU A 282 9.09 -4.13 -18.91
C LEU A 282 9.40 -2.77 -19.54
N VAL A 283 8.82 -1.68 -19.05
CA VAL A 283 9.09 -0.31 -19.55
C VAL A 283 9.68 0.54 -18.44
N ILE A 284 10.94 0.91 -18.65
CA ILE A 284 11.72 1.82 -17.81
C ILE A 284 11.70 3.18 -18.48
N LYS A 285 11.18 4.19 -17.80
CA LYS A 285 11.11 5.59 -18.24
C LYS A 285 12.13 6.41 -17.45
N HIS A 286 12.94 7.20 -18.15
CA HIS A 286 13.80 8.24 -17.57
C HIS A 286 13.83 9.44 -18.51
N THR A 287 13.52 10.63 -18.00
CA THR A 287 13.61 11.88 -18.78
C THR A 287 15.00 12.49 -18.61
N GLU A 288 15.61 12.95 -19.70
CA GLU A 288 16.90 13.64 -19.60
C GLU A 288 16.78 14.94 -18.78
N GLY A 289 17.51 15.01 -17.67
CA GLY A 289 17.49 16.12 -16.72
C GLY A 289 16.69 15.85 -15.44
N GLU A 290 15.86 14.81 -15.39
CA GLU A 290 15.06 14.45 -14.21
C GLU A 290 15.78 13.46 -13.28
N SER A 291 15.48 13.57 -11.98
CA SER A 291 15.97 12.72 -10.89
C SER A 291 15.15 11.44 -10.66
N SER A 292 14.02 11.29 -11.33
CA SER A 292 13.06 10.18 -11.20
C SER A 292 13.21 9.14 -12.30
N VAL A 293 13.18 7.86 -11.94
CA VAL A 293 13.09 6.71 -12.85
C VAL A 293 11.83 5.94 -12.52
N GLN A 294 11.03 5.60 -13.53
CA GLN A 294 9.83 4.78 -13.36
C GLN A 294 10.03 3.44 -14.07
N ALA A 295 9.74 2.33 -13.39
CA ALA A 295 9.64 1.00 -13.98
C ALA A 295 8.19 0.49 -13.84
N SER A 296 7.44 0.55 -14.94
CA SER A 296 6.02 0.15 -14.99
C SER A 296 5.83 -1.25 -15.54
N LEU A 297 4.60 -1.76 -15.45
CA LEU A 297 4.30 -3.18 -15.38
C LEU A 297 2.81 -3.51 -15.63
N SER A 298 2.45 -4.70 -16.13
CA SER A 298 1.05 -5.19 -16.31
C SER A 298 0.93 -6.61 -16.90
N ALA A 299 0.82 -7.66 -16.06
CA ALA A 299 0.64 -9.03 -16.54
C ALA A 299 -0.85 -9.40 -16.70
N PRO A 300 -1.27 -10.09 -17.78
CA PRO A 300 -2.66 -10.53 -17.94
C PRO A 300 -3.00 -11.65 -16.94
N TYR A 301 -4.23 -11.67 -16.40
CA TYR A 301 -4.59 -12.57 -15.29
C TYR A 301 -4.32 -14.04 -15.57
N GLN A 302 -4.76 -14.56 -16.73
CA GLN A 302 -4.53 -15.95 -17.14
C GLN A 302 -3.06 -16.40 -16.97
N LEU A 303 -2.09 -15.51 -17.26
CA LEU A 303 -0.66 -15.83 -17.19
C LEU A 303 -0.11 -15.83 -15.74
N LEU A 304 -0.81 -15.18 -14.82
CA LEU A 304 -0.55 -15.26 -13.38
C LEU A 304 -1.18 -16.53 -12.78
N GLU A 305 -2.42 -16.87 -13.19
CA GLU A 305 -3.07 -18.13 -12.82
C GLU A 305 -2.23 -19.34 -13.25
N GLU A 306 -1.74 -19.31 -14.51
CA GLU A 306 -0.85 -20.32 -15.08
C GLU A 306 0.52 -20.40 -14.40
N LEU A 307 0.99 -19.35 -13.69
CA LEU A 307 2.22 -19.41 -12.90
C LEU A 307 1.98 -19.94 -11.48
N VAL A 308 0.93 -19.47 -10.82
CA VAL A 308 0.62 -19.88 -9.43
C VAL A 308 0.26 -21.36 -9.37
N SER A 309 -0.51 -21.86 -10.34
CA SER A 309 -0.91 -23.27 -10.43
C SER A 309 0.21 -24.26 -10.81
N GLU A 310 1.45 -23.79 -11.02
CA GLU A 310 2.65 -24.63 -11.21
C GLU A 310 3.59 -24.64 -9.98
N ILE A 311 3.24 -23.93 -8.90
CA ILE A 311 4.06 -23.81 -7.68
C ILE A 311 3.69 -24.85 -6.59
N ASP A 312 2.53 -25.52 -6.72
CA ASP A 312 1.98 -26.53 -5.80
C ASP A 312 2.31 -28.00 -6.16
#